data_AF-A0A1S6EVN2-F1
#
_entry.id   AF-A0A1S6EVN2-F1
#
_cell.length_a   1.000
_cell.length_b   1.000
_cell.length_c   1.000
_cell.angle_alpha   90.00
_cell.angle_beta   90.00
_cell.angle_gamma   90.00
#
_symmetry.space_group_name_H-M   'P 1'
#
loop_
_entity.id
_entity.type
_entity.pdbx_description
1 polymer ?
#
loop_
_entity_poly.entity_id
_entity_poly.type
_entity_poly.pdbx_seq_one_letter_code
_entity_poly.pdbx_strand_id
1 'polypeptide(L)' 'MKLDHPNEPGKWSRLDAADGLALWRRDRSDPFPVTQFYLLAPPRQTEVLYDETQARARFAALSAPEATRAA' A
#
# COMPACT_ATOMS: atom_id res chain seq x y z
N MET A 1 9.01 -17.39 4.23
CA MET A 1 7.55 -17.30 3.96
C MET A 1 6.88 -16.66 5.17
N LYS A 2 5.77 -15.96 4.91
CA LYS A 2 4.95 -15.09 5.77
C LYS A 2 5.48 -13.66 6.01
N LEU A 3 4.83 -12.72 5.35
CA LEU A 3 4.60 -11.38 5.87
C LEU A 3 3.10 -11.14 5.70
N ASP A 4 2.30 -11.66 6.63
CA ASP A 4 0.94 -11.16 6.80
C ASP A 4 1.07 -9.78 7.46
N HIS A 5 0.45 -8.71 6.92
CA HIS A 5 0.08 -7.61 7.80
C HIS A 5 -1.30 -7.96 8.42
N PRO A 6 -1.37 -8.42 9.68
CA PRO A 6 -2.42 -9.36 10.11
C PRO A 6 -3.42 -8.77 11.11
N ASN A 7 -3.89 -7.53 10.94
CA ASN A 7 -4.80 -6.94 11.93
C ASN A 7 -6.31 -7.08 11.60
N GLU A 8 -6.69 -7.46 10.37
CA GLU A 8 -8.12 -7.58 10.01
C GLU A 8 -8.41 -8.69 8.96
N PRO A 9 -9.62 -9.29 8.98
CA PRO A 9 -10.04 -10.30 8.00
C PRO A 9 -10.15 -9.71 6.57
N GLY A 10 -9.67 -10.46 5.58
CA GLY A 10 -9.69 -10.10 4.15
C GLY A 10 -8.58 -10.79 3.36
N LYS A 11 -8.68 -10.82 2.03
CA LYS A 11 -7.62 -11.37 1.17
C LYS A 11 -6.58 -10.27 0.92
N TRP A 12 -5.38 -10.46 1.44
CA TRP A 12 -4.25 -9.54 1.27
C TRP A 12 -3.32 -10.01 0.15
N SER A 13 -2.79 -9.09 -0.63
CA SER A 13 -1.78 -9.34 -1.68
C SER A 13 -0.76 -8.22 -1.70
N ARG A 14 0.53 -8.54 -1.62
CA ARG A 14 1.60 -7.56 -1.79
C ARG A 14 1.78 -7.27 -3.28
N LEU A 15 1.70 -5.99 -3.66
CA LEU A 15 1.86 -5.56 -5.05
C LEU A 15 3.30 -5.15 -5.35
N ASP A 16 3.96 -4.46 -4.41
CA ASP A 16 5.32 -3.93 -4.61
C ASP A 16 6.03 -3.66 -3.27
N ALA A 17 7.35 -3.48 -3.29
CA ALA A 17 8.12 -2.95 -2.17
C ALA A 17 9.47 -2.36 -2.58
N ALA A 18 9.87 -1.29 -1.90
CA ALA A 18 11.14 -0.60 -2.09
C ALA A 18 11.54 0.04 -0.76
N ASP A 19 12.83 -0.04 -0.38
CA ASP A 19 13.44 0.74 0.73
C ASP A 19 12.57 0.91 1.99
N GLY A 20 12.11 -0.20 2.59
CA GLY A 20 11.31 -0.17 3.82
C GLY A 20 9.84 0.25 3.64
N LEU A 21 9.41 0.54 2.41
CA LEU A 21 8.02 0.76 2.01
C LEU A 21 7.46 -0.50 1.31
N ALA A 22 6.17 -0.77 1.53
CA ALA A 22 5.43 -1.80 0.80
C ALA A 22 4.04 -1.31 0.38
N LEU A 23 3.62 -1.70 -0.82
CA LEU A 23 2.26 -1.51 -1.32
C LEU A 23 1.48 -2.82 -1.22
N TRP A 24 0.35 -2.76 -0.52
CA TRP A 24 -0.55 -3.90 -0.31
C TRP A 24 -1.93 -3.63 -0.90
N ARG A 25 -2.52 -4.65 -1.51
CA ARG A 25 -3.93 -4.70 -1.88
C ARG A 25 -4.69 -5.56 -0.90
N ARG A 26 -5.90 -5.13 -0.58
CA ARG A 26 -6.88 -5.88 0.21
C ARG A 26 -8.21 -5.91 -0.51
N ASP A 27 -8.73 -7.11 -0.72
CA ASP A 27 -10.10 -7.30 -1.21
C ASP A 27 -11.01 -7.65 -0.02
N ARG A 28 -12.06 -6.84 0.18
CA ARG A 28 -13.15 -7.09 1.14
C ARG A 28 -14.45 -7.31 0.40
N SER A 29 -15.35 -8.12 0.97
CA SER A 29 -16.66 -8.42 0.38
C SER A 29 -17.84 -8.06 1.28
N ASP A 30 -17.57 -7.51 2.48
CA ASP A 30 -18.59 -7.20 3.48
C ASP A 30 -18.42 -5.75 3.96
N PRO A 31 -19.48 -4.90 3.93
CA PRO A 31 -20.86 -5.17 3.46
C PRO A 31 -21.05 -5.11 1.93
N PHE A 32 -20.04 -4.72 1.17
CA PHE A 32 -20.01 -4.74 -0.30
C PHE A 32 -18.58 -5.03 -0.81
N PRO A 33 -18.41 -5.54 -2.05
CA PRO A 33 -17.10 -5.70 -2.65
C PRO A 33 -16.34 -4.38 -2.74
N VAL A 34 -15.19 -4.30 -2.10
CA VAL A 34 -14.30 -3.13 -2.15
C VAL A 34 -12.84 -3.57 -2.20
N THR A 35 -12.08 -2.90 -3.05
CA THR A 35 -10.62 -3.04 -3.14
C THR A 35 -9.98 -1.84 -2.46
N GLN A 36 -9.08 -2.11 -1.52
CA GLN A 36 -8.31 -1.11 -0.78
C GLN A 36 -6.82 -1.31 -1.02
N PHE A 37 -6.09 -0.21 -1.07
CA PHE A 37 -4.64 -0.17 -1.23
C PHE A 37 -4.02 0.52 -0.01
N TYR A 38 -3.04 -0.14 0.59
CA TYR A 38 -2.37 0.30 1.81
C TYR A 38 -0.90 0.55 1.52
N LEU A 39 -0.44 1.73 1.91
CA LEU A 39 0.97 2.10 1.86
C LEU A 39 1.57 1.90 3.25
N LEU A 40 2.45 0.91 3.38
CA LEU A 40 3.13 0.61 4.63
C LEU A 40 4.56 1.13 4.55
N ALA A 41 4.77 2.35 5.02
CA ALA A 41 6.08 2.87 5.41
C ALA A 41 6.06 3.06 6.93
N PRO A 42 7.13 2.75 7.67
CA PRO A 42 7.37 3.44 8.93
C PRO A 42 7.56 4.94 8.61
N PRO A 43 6.82 5.93 9.18
CA PRO A 43 5.71 5.93 10.13
C PRO A 43 4.29 6.17 9.52
N ARG A 44 4.08 5.95 8.22
CA ARG A 44 2.87 6.32 7.43
C ARG A 44 1.79 5.23 7.32
N GLN A 45 1.66 4.36 8.32
CA GLN A 45 0.77 3.18 8.29
C GLN A 45 -0.75 3.49 8.20
N THR A 46 -1.16 4.74 7.98
CA THR A 46 -2.56 5.20 8.05
C THR A 46 -3.20 5.57 6.71
N GLU A 47 -2.47 5.52 5.59
CA GLU A 47 -3.01 5.91 4.27
C GLU A 47 -3.70 4.73 3.57
N VAL A 48 -5.00 4.88 3.29
CA VAL A 48 -5.83 3.92 2.54
C VAL A 48 -6.37 4.58 1.28
N LEU A 49 -6.13 3.94 0.14
CA LEU A 49 -6.58 4.38 -1.18
C LEU A 49 -7.53 3.33 -1.79
N TYR A 50 -8.42 3.77 -2.69
CA TYR A 50 -9.43 2.90 -3.32
C TYR A 50 -9.24 2.75 -4.83
N ASP A 51 -8.27 3.48 -5.40
CA ASP A 51 -7.90 3.40 -6.82
C ASP A 51 -6.45 2.92 -6.96
N GLU A 52 -6.23 1.93 -7.83
CA GLU A 52 -4.91 1.30 -7.98
C GLU A 52 -3.90 2.26 -8.62
N THR A 53 -4.34 3.07 -9.59
CA THR A 53 -3.47 4.00 -10.31
C THR A 53 -2.91 5.05 -9.36
N GLN A 54 -3.77 5.63 -8.53
CA GLN A 54 -3.38 6.56 -7.48
C GLN A 54 -2.47 5.89 -6.44
N ALA A 55 -2.76 4.66 -6.04
CA ALA A 55 -1.92 3.93 -5.09
C ALA A 55 -0.51 3.67 -5.61
N ARG A 56 -0.39 3.29 -6.89
CA ARG A 56 0.91 3.10 -7.55
C ARG A 56 1.67 4.40 -7.72
N ALA A 57 1.00 5.48 -8.16
CA ALA A 57 1.62 6.80 -8.28
C ALA A 57 2.13 7.31 -6.92
N ARG A 58 1.34 7.11 -5.86
CA ARG A 58 1.70 7.49 -4.51
C ARG A 58 2.87 6.66 -3.98
N PHE A 59 2.85 5.34 -4.19
CA PHE A 59 3.97 4.46 -3.86
C PHE A 59 5.26 4.91 -4.56
N ALA A 60 5.22 5.12 -5.88
CA ALA A 60 6.38 5.57 -6.65
C ALA A 60 6.94 6.92 -6.14
N ALA A 61 6.06 7.87 -5.82
CA ALA A 61 6.48 9.16 -5.25
C ALA A 61 7.13 9.03 -3.87
N LEU A 62 6.81 7.98 -3.10
CA LEU A 62 7.39 7.71 -1.78
C LEU A 62 8.66 6.88 -1.86
N SER A 63 8.75 5.95 -2.80
CA SER A 63 9.92 5.11 -3.07
C SER A 63 11.03 5.85 -3.82
N ALA A 64 10.72 6.99 -4.46
CA ALA A 64 11.72 7.79 -5.14
C ALA A 64 12.73 8.34 -4.12
N PRO A 65 14.05 8.18 -4.35
CA PRO A 65 15.07 8.76 -3.49
C PRO A 65 14.91 10.28 -3.40
N GLU A 66 15.15 10.83 -2.21
CA GLU A 66 14.92 12.24 -1.84
C GLU A 66 15.51 13.26 -2.84
N ALA A 67 16.55 12.86 -3.59
CA ALA A 67 17.20 13.63 -4.65
C ALA A 67 16.26 14.07 -5.80
N THR A 68 15.09 13.47 -5.97
CA THR A 68 14.13 13.85 -7.04
C THR A 68 13.04 14.83 -6.57
N ARG A 69 12.97 15.20 -5.28
CA ARG A 69 11.96 16.13 -4.76
C ARG A 69 12.36 17.61 -4.76
N ALA A 70 13.60 17.93 -5.15
CA ALA A 70 14.17 19.28 -5.03
C ALA A 70 14.73 19.86 -6.34
N ALA A 71 14.37 19.31 -7.50
CA ALA A 71 14.75 19.87 -8.81
C ALA A 71 13.60 20.67 -9.44
#